data_AF-A0A2N5W704-F1
#
_entry.id   AF-A0A2N5W704-F1
#
_cell.length_a   1.000
_cell.length_b   1.000
_cell.length_c   1.000
_cell.angle_alpha   90.00
_cell.angle_beta   90.00
_cell.angle_gamma   90.00
#
_symmetry.space_group_name_H-M   'P 1'
#
loop_
_entity.id
_entity.type
_entity.pdbx_description
1 polymer ?
#
loop_
_entity_poly.entity_id
_entity_poly.type
_entity_poly.pdbx_seq_one_letter_code
_entity_poly.pdbx_strand_id
1 'polypeptide(L)'
;MLSTSDEMHVECMRKAIALARLCTPIPTAFCVGCVVTKAGTGEIVSEGYSRELEGNTHAEQCAIQKLEEDARSGSLPTGDLDLYTTMEPCSVRLSGNKPCADRILQFNRAHHPLLTIKNIYLGVVEPDDFVNCDGVRKLHDSGLSIVQVVGFQEECLRVARGEETVST
;
A
#
# COMPACT_ATOMS: atom_id res chain seq x y z
N MET A 1 -12.34 -12.15 -2.44
CA MET A 1 -10.92 -11.73 -2.45
C MET A 1 -10.07 -12.98 -2.36
N LEU A 2 -8.95 -13.05 -3.09
CA LEU A 2 -7.99 -14.14 -2.94
C LEU A 2 -7.22 -13.98 -1.62
N SER A 3 -6.56 -15.04 -1.15
CA SER A 3 -5.71 -14.96 0.03
C SER A 3 -4.44 -15.77 -0.15
N THR A 4 -3.37 -15.40 0.54
CA THR A 4 -2.08 -16.09 0.48
C THR A 4 -1.38 -16.10 1.84
N SER A 5 -0.61 -17.16 2.06
CA SER A 5 0.33 -17.31 3.18
C SER A 5 1.73 -17.67 2.69
N ASP A 6 2.02 -17.42 1.41
CA ASP A 6 3.35 -17.66 0.83
C ASP A 6 4.42 -16.82 1.55
N GLU A 7 5.56 -17.44 1.84
CA GLU A 7 6.62 -16.85 2.66
C GLU A 7 7.14 -15.51 2.09
N MET A 8 7.23 -15.38 0.77
CA MET A 8 7.68 -14.14 0.13
C MET A 8 6.71 -13.00 0.41
N HIS A 9 5.41 -13.23 0.21
CA HIS A 9 4.38 -12.21 0.44
C HIS A 9 4.25 -11.86 1.92
N VAL A 10 4.41 -12.86 2.79
CA VAL A 10 4.47 -12.69 4.25
C VAL A 10 5.64 -11.78 4.64
N GLU A 11 6.83 -11.99 4.09
CA GLU A 11 8.00 -11.15 4.37
C GLU A 11 7.84 -9.73 3.85
N CYS A 12 7.31 -9.54 2.63
CA CYS A 12 6.99 -8.21 2.11
C CYS A 12 5.95 -7.49 2.98
N MET A 13 4.93 -8.20 3.48
CA MET A 13 3.93 -7.63 4.40
C MET A 13 4.55 -7.22 5.73
N ARG A 14 5.47 -8.02 6.31
CA ARG A 14 6.21 -7.63 7.53
C ARG A 14 7.02 -6.36 7.33
N LYS A 15 7.66 -6.19 6.17
CA LYS A 15 8.37 -4.96 5.83
C LYS A 15 7.42 -3.77 5.73
N ALA A 16 6.25 -3.94 5.10
CA ALA A 16 5.21 -2.91 5.07
C ALA A 16 4.73 -2.53 6.49
N ILE A 17 4.55 -3.50 7.39
CA ILE A 17 4.21 -3.24 8.80
C ILE A 17 5.33 -2.49 9.53
N ALA A 18 6.60 -2.86 9.28
CA ALA A 18 7.74 -2.15 9.86
C ALA A 18 7.78 -0.67 9.43
N LEU A 19 7.46 -0.39 8.16
CA LEU A 19 7.31 0.99 7.67
C LEU A 19 6.15 1.72 8.35
N ALA A 20 5.00 1.06 8.54
CA ALA A 20 3.85 1.65 9.23
C ALA A 20 4.20 2.08 10.67
N ARG A 21 5.12 1.39 11.35
CA ARG A 21 5.61 1.74 12.70
C ARG A 21 6.48 2.99 12.72
N LEU A 22 6.99 3.46 11.58
CA LEU A 22 7.74 4.71 11.49
C LEU A 22 6.82 5.95 11.53
N CYS A 23 5.52 5.76 11.32
CA CYS A 23 4.55 6.84 11.38
C CYS A 23 4.40 7.39 12.80
N THR A 24 4.41 8.71 12.97
CA THR A 24 3.84 9.33 14.17
C THR A 24 2.31 9.15 14.13
N PRO A 25 1.70 8.48 15.13
CA PRO A 25 0.25 8.32 15.19
C PRO A 25 -0.47 9.64 15.43
N ILE A 26 -1.61 9.83 14.76
CA ILE A 26 -2.49 10.98 14.99
C ILE A 26 -3.95 10.52 15.05
N PRO A 27 -4.84 11.19 15.82
CA PRO A 27 -6.22 10.74 16.00
C PRO A 27 -7.08 10.71 14.72
N THR A 28 -6.65 11.42 13.67
CA THR A 28 -7.43 11.68 12.46
C THR A 28 -6.99 10.89 11.24
N ALA A 29 -5.95 10.04 11.35
CA ALA A 29 -5.46 9.24 10.23
C ALA A 29 -4.69 8.00 10.69
N PHE A 30 -4.83 6.92 9.92
CA PHE A 30 -4.11 5.67 10.17
C PHE A 30 -2.59 5.76 9.88
N CYS A 31 -1.83 4.94 10.59
CA CYS A 31 -0.44 4.60 10.28
C CYS A 31 -0.43 3.43 9.28
N VAL A 32 -0.06 3.70 8.03
CA VAL A 32 -0.04 2.68 6.97
C VAL A 32 1.37 2.62 6.43
N GLY A 33 1.81 1.43 6.05
CA GLY A 33 3.05 1.21 5.31
C GLY A 33 2.78 0.50 3.99
N CYS A 34 3.63 0.77 3.01
CA CYS A 34 3.53 0.28 1.64
C CYS A 34 4.91 -0.12 1.11
N VAL A 35 4.98 -1.24 0.41
CA VAL A 35 6.17 -1.72 -0.31
C VAL A 35 5.75 -2.03 -1.74
N VAL A 36 6.59 -1.67 -2.71
CA VAL A 36 6.42 -2.02 -4.12
C VAL A 36 7.61 -2.88 -4.53
N THR A 37 7.35 -4.04 -5.12
CA THR A 37 8.39 -4.96 -5.61
C THR A 37 8.24 -5.23 -7.09
N LYS A 38 9.31 -5.73 -7.72
CA LYS A 38 9.14 -6.46 -8.99
C LYS A 38 8.23 -7.66 -8.74
N ALA A 39 7.32 -7.92 -9.68
CA ALA A 39 6.33 -8.98 -9.53
C ALA A 39 7.00 -10.34 -9.37
N GLY A 40 6.62 -11.08 -8.31
CA GLY A 40 7.08 -12.45 -8.09
C GLY A 40 8.53 -12.63 -7.61
N THR A 41 9.27 -11.55 -7.32
CA THR A 41 10.67 -11.66 -6.86
C THR A 41 10.91 -11.22 -5.41
N GLY A 42 10.00 -10.40 -4.86
CA GLY A 42 10.20 -9.75 -3.55
C GLY A 42 11.26 -8.64 -3.55
N GLU A 43 11.88 -8.33 -4.69
CA GLU A 43 12.87 -7.25 -4.81
C GLU A 43 12.17 -5.89 -4.73
N ILE A 44 12.42 -5.15 -3.65
CA ILE A 44 11.82 -3.84 -3.40
C ILE A 44 12.39 -2.82 -4.39
N VAL A 45 11.48 -2.10 -5.04
CA VAL A 45 11.80 -1.00 -5.97
C VAL A 45 11.32 0.34 -5.46
N SER A 46 10.38 0.35 -4.52
CA SER A 46 9.96 1.54 -3.79
C SER A 46 9.24 1.16 -2.51
N GLU A 47 9.14 2.09 -1.58
CA GLU A 47 8.51 1.89 -0.29
C GLU A 47 7.88 3.19 0.18
N GLY A 48 7.04 3.16 1.20
CA GLY A 48 6.61 4.38 1.87
C GLY A 48 5.71 4.13 3.05
N TYR A 49 5.50 5.18 3.85
CA TYR A 49 4.60 5.14 4.99
C TYR A 49 3.80 6.43 5.10
N SER A 50 2.65 6.38 5.80
CA SER A 50 1.80 7.56 5.95
C SER A 50 2.58 8.73 6.55
N ARG A 51 2.46 9.91 5.93
CA ARG A 51 3.12 11.15 6.34
C ARG A 51 4.65 11.11 6.27
N GLU A 52 5.22 10.21 5.47
CA GLU A 52 6.66 10.22 5.15
C GLU A 52 7.04 11.47 4.37
N LEU A 53 6.29 11.78 3.31
CA LEU A 53 6.46 12.98 2.49
C LEU A 53 5.57 14.11 3.01
N GLU A 54 5.97 15.35 2.76
CA GLU A 54 5.29 16.55 3.25
C GLU A 54 3.78 16.56 2.93
N GLY A 55 3.00 16.98 3.93
CA GLY A 55 1.54 17.07 3.85
C GLY A 55 0.82 15.81 4.32
N ASN A 56 -0.48 15.75 4.05
CA ASN A 56 -1.32 14.61 4.41
C ASN A 56 -1.18 13.49 3.36
N THR A 57 -0.01 12.85 3.30
CA THR A 57 0.31 11.79 2.34
C THR A 57 0.01 10.41 2.93
N HIS A 58 -0.51 9.50 2.10
CA HIS A 58 -0.69 8.09 2.46
C HIS A 58 0.51 7.28 2.00
N ALA A 59 0.70 6.09 2.58
CA ALA A 59 1.84 5.22 2.27
C ALA A 59 1.99 4.90 0.78
N GLU A 60 0.89 4.55 0.12
CA GLU A 60 0.88 4.20 -1.31
C GLU A 60 1.16 5.44 -2.17
N GLN A 61 0.74 6.62 -1.71
CA GLN A 61 1.10 7.88 -2.37
C GLN A 61 2.61 8.12 -2.28
N CYS A 62 3.22 7.95 -1.11
CA CYS A 62 4.65 8.14 -0.92
C CYS A 62 5.47 7.16 -1.79
N ALA A 63 5.10 5.87 -1.78
CA ALA A 63 5.76 4.86 -2.61
C ALA A 63 5.63 5.15 -4.11
N ILE A 64 4.42 5.48 -4.59
CA ILE A 64 4.22 5.81 -6.01
C ILE A 64 4.97 7.07 -6.42
N GLN A 65 5.02 8.12 -5.58
CA GLN A 65 5.74 9.34 -5.91
C GLN A 65 7.24 9.10 -6.09
N LYS A 66 7.87 8.34 -5.17
CA LYS A 66 9.28 7.95 -5.30
C LYS A 66 9.53 7.09 -6.53
N LEU A 67 8.63 6.14 -6.81
CA LEU A 67 8.68 5.33 -8.02
C LEU A 67 8.55 6.17 -9.31
N GLU A 68 7.71 7.20 -9.33
CA GLU A 68 7.61 8.13 -10.47
C GLU A 68 8.86 9.00 -10.63
N GLU A 69 9.50 9.41 -9.53
CA GLU A 69 10.76 10.16 -9.54
C GLU A 69 11.89 9.36 -10.15
N ASP A 70 12.06 8.11 -9.72
CA ASP A 70 13.05 7.20 -10.28
C ASP A 70 12.75 6.87 -11.75
N ALA A 71 11.48 6.91 -12.17
CA ALA A 71 11.09 6.62 -13.56
C ALA A 71 11.54 7.75 -14.47
N ARG A 72 11.42 8.99 -13.99
CA ARG A 72 11.90 10.18 -14.68
C ARG A 72 13.43 10.24 -14.74
N SER A 73 14.13 9.69 -13.75
CA SER A 73 15.60 9.63 -13.74
C SER A 73 16.18 8.53 -14.62
N GLY A 74 15.34 7.65 -15.20
CA GLY A 74 15.75 6.53 -16.04
C GLY A 74 16.35 5.35 -15.28
N SER A 75 16.20 5.32 -13.95
CA SER A 75 16.79 4.29 -13.08
C SER A 75 15.84 3.12 -12.78
N LEU A 76 14.64 3.11 -13.34
CA LEU A 76 13.61 2.15 -12.96
C LEU A 76 13.74 0.78 -13.64
N PRO A 77 13.24 -0.30 -12.99
CA PRO A 77 12.98 -1.53 -13.69
C PRO A 77 11.75 -1.39 -14.59
N THR A 78 11.70 -2.23 -15.62
CA THR A 78 10.52 -2.41 -16.47
C THR A 78 9.82 -3.72 -16.09
N GLY A 79 8.52 -3.80 -16.37
CA GLY A 79 7.70 -4.99 -16.17
C GLY A 79 6.59 -4.82 -15.14
N ASP A 80 6.09 -5.95 -14.67
CA ASP A 80 5.00 -5.99 -13.72
C ASP A 80 5.50 -5.80 -12.27
N LEU A 81 4.67 -5.17 -11.45
CA LEU A 81 4.93 -4.86 -10.05
C LEU A 81 3.87 -5.47 -9.13
N ASP A 82 4.31 -5.81 -7.92
CA ASP A 82 3.47 -6.14 -6.79
C ASP A 82 3.47 -4.98 -5.79
N LEU A 83 2.29 -4.55 -5.33
CA LEU A 83 2.13 -3.54 -4.29
C LEU A 83 1.63 -4.21 -3.01
N TYR A 84 2.37 -4.07 -1.92
CA TYR A 84 2.01 -4.55 -0.59
C TYR A 84 1.61 -3.36 0.27
N THR A 85 0.43 -3.37 0.86
CA THR A 85 -0.04 -2.31 1.76
C THR A 85 -0.63 -2.90 3.03
N THR A 86 -0.32 -2.32 4.18
CA THR A 86 -0.87 -2.81 5.46
C THR A 86 -2.38 -2.67 5.59
N MET A 87 -2.99 -1.74 4.85
CA MET A 87 -4.41 -1.46 4.86
C MET A 87 -4.93 -1.27 3.42
N GLU A 88 -6.20 -1.57 3.19
CA GLU A 88 -6.87 -1.35 1.91
C GLU A 88 -6.60 0.05 1.34
N PRO A 89 -6.24 0.17 0.04
CA PRO A 89 -6.07 1.47 -0.59
C PRO A 89 -7.37 2.26 -0.61
N CYS A 90 -7.37 3.45 0.01
CA CYS A 90 -8.59 4.22 0.14
C CYS A 90 -9.26 4.57 -1.20
N SER A 91 -10.59 4.50 -1.25
CA SER A 91 -11.42 4.91 -2.40
C SER A 91 -11.88 6.37 -2.31
N VAL A 92 -11.84 6.96 -1.12
CA VAL A 92 -12.29 8.33 -0.81
C VAL A 92 -11.30 8.96 0.16
N ARG A 93 -11.14 10.28 0.09
CA ARG A 93 -10.34 11.05 1.06
C ARG A 93 -11.09 12.29 1.51
N LEU A 94 -11.31 12.40 2.83
CA LEU A 94 -11.94 13.59 3.43
C LEU A 94 -11.13 14.87 3.22
N SER A 95 -9.82 14.76 3.03
CA SER A 95 -8.95 15.90 2.71
C SER A 95 -9.14 16.46 1.30
N GLY A 96 -9.91 15.78 0.43
CA GLY A 96 -10.06 16.15 -0.99
C GLY A 96 -8.86 15.74 -1.88
N ASN A 97 -7.80 15.20 -1.28
CA ASN A 97 -6.68 14.66 -2.05
C ASN A 97 -7.11 13.43 -2.87
N LYS A 98 -6.35 13.11 -3.92
CA LYS A 98 -6.59 11.92 -4.73
C LYS A 98 -6.54 10.63 -3.89
N PRO A 99 -7.56 9.76 -3.94
CA PRO A 99 -7.57 8.46 -3.27
C PRO A 99 -6.45 7.53 -3.77
N CYS A 100 -5.98 6.63 -2.91
CA CYS A 100 -4.89 5.70 -3.24
C CYS A 100 -5.29 4.76 -4.39
N ALA A 101 -6.54 4.27 -4.40
CA ALA A 101 -7.04 3.44 -5.50
C ALA A 101 -6.96 4.17 -6.86
N ASP A 102 -7.35 5.46 -6.90
CA ASP A 102 -7.25 6.26 -8.13
C ASP A 102 -5.81 6.52 -8.56
N ARG A 103 -4.91 6.66 -7.58
CA ARG A 103 -3.49 6.91 -7.83
C ARG A 103 -2.81 5.70 -8.45
N ILE A 104 -3.10 4.49 -7.95
CA ILE A 104 -2.62 3.24 -8.54
C ILE A 104 -3.09 3.09 -9.99
N LEU A 105 -4.38 3.35 -10.26
CA LEU A 105 -4.92 3.27 -11.62
C LEU A 105 -4.32 4.34 -12.55
N GLN A 106 -4.09 5.55 -12.04
CA GLN A 106 -3.43 6.60 -12.82
C GLN A 106 -1.99 6.23 -13.16
N PHE A 107 -1.24 5.71 -12.20
CA PHE A 107 0.12 5.23 -12.41
C PHE A 107 0.16 4.18 -13.52
N ASN A 108 -0.68 3.15 -13.44
CA ASN A 108 -0.77 2.13 -14.48
C ASN A 108 -1.08 2.73 -15.86
N ARG A 109 -2.03 3.69 -15.96
CA ARG A 109 -2.33 4.35 -17.25
C ARG A 109 -1.16 5.15 -17.81
N ALA A 110 -0.37 5.80 -16.97
CA ALA A 110 0.74 6.66 -17.38
C ALA A 110 1.98 5.88 -17.82
N HIS A 111 2.20 4.70 -17.23
CA HIS A 111 3.46 3.94 -17.39
C HIS A 111 3.31 2.62 -18.16
N HIS A 112 2.08 2.14 -18.41
CA HIS A 112 1.86 0.93 -19.19
C HIS A 112 2.32 1.10 -20.66
N PRO A 113 2.94 0.08 -21.29
CA PRO A 113 3.24 -1.26 -20.77
C PRO A 113 4.61 -1.37 -20.08
N LEU A 114 5.36 -0.28 -19.97
CA LEU A 114 6.73 -0.32 -19.44
C LEU A 114 6.75 -0.72 -17.96
N LEU A 115 5.73 -0.29 -17.22
CA LEU A 115 5.61 -0.56 -15.79
C LEU A 115 4.14 -0.67 -15.41
N THR A 116 3.76 -1.71 -14.69
CA THR A 116 2.36 -1.94 -14.33
C THR A 116 2.24 -2.64 -12.99
N ILE A 117 1.53 -2.02 -12.04
CA ILE A 117 1.09 -2.67 -10.81
C ILE A 117 -0.01 -3.67 -11.19
N LYS A 118 0.28 -4.97 -11.08
CA LYS A 118 -0.65 -6.05 -11.43
C LYS A 118 -1.34 -6.63 -10.22
N ASN A 119 -0.58 -6.82 -9.14
CA ASN A 119 -1.08 -7.46 -7.93
C ASN A 119 -0.99 -6.50 -6.74
N ILE A 120 -2.02 -6.53 -5.91
CA ILE A 120 -2.09 -5.78 -4.67
C ILE A 120 -2.30 -6.77 -3.54
N TYR A 121 -1.35 -6.79 -2.62
CA TYR A 121 -1.35 -7.59 -1.42
C TYR A 121 -1.70 -6.69 -0.23
N LEU A 122 -2.78 -6.97 0.47
CA LEU A 122 -3.21 -6.17 1.63
C LEU A 122 -3.21 -6.98 2.93
N GLY A 123 -2.84 -6.34 4.03
CA GLY A 123 -2.89 -6.94 5.36
C GLY A 123 -4.31 -7.00 5.90
N VAL A 124 -5.00 -5.86 5.88
CA VAL A 124 -6.39 -5.75 6.34
C VAL A 124 -7.24 -4.86 5.43
N VAL A 125 -8.53 -5.18 5.33
CA VAL A 125 -9.55 -4.31 4.73
C VAL A 125 -9.77 -3.13 5.68
N GLU A 126 -9.97 -1.92 5.14
CA GLU A 126 -10.19 -0.75 6.01
C GLU A 126 -11.47 -0.97 6.82
N PRO A 127 -11.45 -0.82 8.16
CA PRO A 127 -12.66 -0.94 8.96
C PRO A 127 -13.61 0.25 8.68
N ASP A 128 -14.92 0.01 8.77
CA ASP A 128 -15.98 1.00 8.49
C ASP A 128 -16.04 2.20 9.48
N ASP A 129 -15.02 2.36 10.34
CA ASP A 129 -14.99 3.34 11.42
C ASP A 129 -14.72 4.78 10.92
N PHE A 130 -14.06 4.94 9.77
CA PHE A 130 -13.66 6.26 9.25
C PHE A 130 -14.44 6.67 8.01
N VAL A 131 -14.41 5.86 6.95
CA VAL A 131 -15.10 6.10 5.68
C VAL A 131 -15.53 4.76 5.10
N ASN A 132 -16.68 4.73 4.42
CA ASN A 132 -17.07 3.56 3.66
C ASN A 132 -16.09 3.37 2.47
N CYS A 133 -15.13 2.48 2.66
CA CYS A 133 -14.05 2.22 1.71
C CYS A 133 -14.48 1.16 0.70
N ASP A 134 -14.07 1.37 -0.56
CA ASP A 134 -14.47 0.53 -1.69
C ASP A 134 -13.29 0.35 -2.66
N GLY A 135 -12.09 0.44 -2.10
CA GLY A 135 -10.83 0.45 -2.85
C GLY A 135 -10.57 -0.90 -3.50
N VAL A 136 -10.77 -1.98 -2.73
CA VAL A 136 -10.66 -3.37 -3.19
C VAL A 136 -11.53 -3.58 -4.42
N ARG A 137 -12.83 -3.25 -4.35
CA ARG A 137 -13.76 -3.46 -5.47
C ARG A 137 -13.33 -2.65 -6.68
N LYS A 138 -13.04 -1.36 -6.50
CA LYS A 138 -12.62 -0.46 -7.57
C LYS A 138 -11.37 -0.94 -8.31
N LEU A 139 -10.36 -1.41 -7.58
CA LEU A 139 -9.11 -1.90 -8.15
C LEU A 139 -9.31 -3.26 -8.83
N HIS A 140 -10.08 -4.15 -8.22
CA HIS A 140 -10.45 -5.44 -8.80
C HIS A 140 -11.21 -5.29 -10.12
N ASP A 141 -12.23 -4.42 -10.16
CA ASP A 141 -13.05 -4.17 -11.36
C ASP A 141 -12.24 -3.53 -12.50
N SER A 142 -11.08 -2.94 -12.18
CA SER A 142 -10.12 -2.42 -13.16
C SER A 142 -9.12 -3.48 -13.67
N GLY A 143 -9.28 -4.74 -13.26
CA GLY A 143 -8.47 -5.87 -13.71
C GLY A 143 -7.19 -6.12 -12.89
N LEU A 144 -7.05 -5.53 -11.70
CA LEU A 144 -5.92 -5.81 -10.80
C LEU A 144 -6.25 -7.00 -9.90
N SER A 145 -5.25 -7.83 -9.62
CA SER A 145 -5.39 -8.93 -8.66
C SER A 145 -5.29 -8.40 -7.23
N ILE A 146 -6.29 -8.70 -6.40
CA ILE A 146 -6.31 -8.30 -4.99
C ILE A 146 -6.25 -9.54 -4.10
N VAL A 147 -5.21 -9.61 -3.28
CA VAL A 147 -4.89 -10.77 -2.44
C VAL A 147 -4.68 -10.32 -0.99
N GLN A 148 -5.33 -10.98 -0.04
CA GLN A 148 -5.07 -10.75 1.37
C GLN A 148 -3.89 -11.61 1.86
N VAL A 149 -2.91 -11.01 2.52
CA VAL A 149 -1.86 -11.76 3.22
C VAL A 149 -2.39 -12.14 4.60
N VAL A 150 -2.63 -13.43 4.82
CA VAL A 150 -3.32 -13.91 6.02
C VAL A 150 -2.43 -13.88 7.26
N GLY A 151 -3.03 -13.70 8.44
CA GLY A 151 -2.35 -13.72 9.73
C GLY A 151 -1.84 -12.37 10.21
N PHE A 152 -2.09 -11.29 9.46
CA PHE A 152 -1.63 -9.93 9.78
C PHE A 152 -2.75 -8.96 10.10
N GLN A 153 -4.02 -9.36 10.00
CA GLN A 153 -5.17 -8.45 10.13
C GLN A 153 -5.15 -7.68 11.46
N GLU A 154 -5.02 -8.39 12.58
CA GLU A 154 -4.99 -7.79 13.91
C GLU A 154 -3.76 -6.89 14.11
N GLU A 155 -2.60 -7.33 13.64
CA GLU A 155 -1.36 -6.56 13.73
C GLU A 155 -1.44 -5.27 12.91
N CYS A 156 -1.94 -5.34 11.67
CA CYS A 156 -2.14 -4.19 10.80
C CYS A 156 -3.11 -3.18 11.42
N LEU A 157 -4.25 -3.63 11.99
CA LEU A 157 -5.21 -2.74 12.65
C LEU A 157 -4.61 -2.06 13.88
N ARG A 158 -3.90 -2.83 14.71
CA ARG A 158 -3.24 -2.33 15.92
C ARG A 158 -2.19 -1.28 15.58
N VAL A 159 -1.29 -1.58 14.65
CA VAL A 159 -0.26 -0.63 14.17
C VAL A 159 -0.90 0.60 13.53
N ALA A 160 -1.98 0.41 12.74
CA ALA A 160 -2.70 1.52 12.12
C ALA A 160 -3.25 2.53 13.13
N ARG A 161 -3.62 2.07 14.32
CA ARG A 161 -4.12 2.91 15.43
C ARG A 161 -3.03 3.44 16.34
N GLY A 162 -1.76 3.13 16.08
CA GLY A 162 -0.63 3.53 16.94
C GLY A 162 -0.57 2.77 18.27
N GLU A 163 -1.17 1.60 18.34
CA GLU A 163 -1.15 0.75 19.53
C GLU A 163 0.14 -0.09 19.54
N GLU A 164 1.16 0.35 20.28
CA GLU A 164 2.35 -0.47 20.51
C GLU A 164 2.03 -1.62 21.49
N THR A 165 2.57 -2.81 21.22
CA THR A 165 2.66 -3.83 22.27
C THR A 165 3.57 -3.27 23.35
N VAL A 166 3.02 -2.91 24.50
CA VAL A 166 3.81 -2.75 25.71
C VAL A 166 4.39 -4.13 26.00
N SER A 167 5.59 -4.40 25.48
CA SER A 167 6.40 -5.53 25.91
C SER A 167 6.60 -5.35 27.41
N THR A 168 5.88 -6.17 28.18
CA THR A 168 6.02 -6.28 29.63
C THR A 168 7.22 -7.16 29.96
#